data_AF-A0A7Y4Z9J6-F1
#
_entry.id   AF-A0A7Y4Z9J6-F1
#
_cell.length_a   1.000
_cell.length_b   1.000
_cell.length_c   1.000
_cell.angle_alpha   90.00
_cell.angle_beta   90.00
_cell.angle_gamma   90.00
#
_symmetry.space_group_name_H-M   'P 1'
#
loop_
_entity.id
_entity.type
_entity.pdbx_description
1 polymer ?
#
loop_
_entity_poly.entity_id
_entity_poly.type
_entity_poly.pdbx_seq_one_letter_code
_entity_poly.pdbx_strand_id
1 'polypeptide(L)' 'PEAWERGSKDTVTAYPGEVTRVKARFGRPGLYVWHCHILSHEDNDMMRPICVGNQADCPVPLRH' A
#
# COMPACT_ATOMS: atom_id res chain seq x y z
N PRO A 1 -6.89 14.53 9.46
CA PRO A 1 -5.89 13.68 10.15
C PRO A 1 -5.81 14.00 11.64
N GLU A 2 -5.94 12.98 12.47
CA GLU A 2 -5.92 13.12 13.92
C GLU A 2 -4.50 13.43 14.44
N ALA A 3 -4.38 13.86 15.69
CA ALA A 3 -3.10 14.34 16.23
C ALA A 3 -1.99 13.27 16.21
N TRP A 4 -2.37 12.00 16.41
CA TRP A 4 -1.49 10.85 16.41
C TRP A 4 -1.21 10.29 15.00
N GLU A 5 -1.81 10.83 13.95
CA GLU A 5 -1.56 10.42 12.55
C GLU A 5 -0.56 11.33 11.83
N ARG A 6 -0.03 12.35 12.50
CA ARG A 6 0.91 13.31 11.91
C ARG A 6 2.36 12.81 11.83
N GLY A 7 2.64 11.64 12.41
CA GLY A 7 3.94 10.97 12.35
C GLY A 7 4.03 10.00 11.18
N SER A 8 5.24 9.47 10.95
CA SER A 8 5.42 8.37 10.00
C SER A 8 4.76 7.10 10.51
N LYS A 9 3.97 6.44 9.66
CA LYS A 9 3.30 5.18 9.93
C LYS A 9 3.33 4.29 8.69
N ASP A 10 3.17 3.00 8.92
CA ASP A 10 2.97 1.98 7.88
C ASP A 10 1.49 1.67 7.61
N THR A 11 0.62 1.97 8.57
CA THR A 11 -0.82 1.73 8.51
C THR A 11 -1.61 2.99 8.80
N VAL A 12 -2.70 3.20 8.07
CA VAL A 12 -3.63 4.34 8.23
C VAL A 12 -5.08 3.86 8.12
N THR A 13 -5.97 4.45 8.89
CA THR A 13 -7.42 4.19 8.76
C THR A 13 -7.97 4.97 7.56
N ALA A 14 -8.65 4.27 6.66
CA ALA A 14 -9.36 4.88 5.54
C ALA A 14 -10.87 4.77 5.77
N TYR A 15 -11.53 5.89 6.03
CA TYR A 15 -12.96 5.91 6.31
C TYR A 15 -13.80 5.80 5.01
N PRO A 16 -14.99 5.17 5.06
CA PRO A 16 -15.89 5.12 3.91
C PRO A 16 -16.25 6.50 3.39
N GLY A 17 -16.20 6.69 2.07
CA GLY A 17 -16.52 7.97 1.41
C GLY A 17 -15.39 9.00 1.43
N GLU A 18 -14.24 8.68 2.04
CA GLU A 18 -13.07 9.56 2.08
C GLU A 18 -11.94 9.05 1.17
N VAL A 19 -11.05 9.98 0.78
CA VAL A 19 -9.83 9.65 0.03
C VAL A 19 -8.61 9.96 0.89
N THR A 20 -7.88 8.91 1.27
CA THR A 20 -6.63 9.03 2.03
C THR A 20 -5.43 9.14 1.06
N ARG A 21 -4.62 10.19 1.22
CA ARG A 21 -3.35 10.35 0.48
C ARG A 21 -2.18 9.95 1.37
N VAL A 22 -1.34 9.04 0.89
CA VAL A 22 -0.15 8.55 1.59
C VAL A 22 1.11 9.01 0.86
N LYS A 23 2.11 9.50 1.61
CA LYS A 23 3.44 9.84 1.09
C LYS A 23 4.47 8.93 1.78
N ALA A 24 5.09 8.05 0.99
CA ALA A 24 6.09 7.10 1.47
C ALA A 24 7.45 7.32 0.79
N ARG A 25 8.54 6.94 1.47
CA ARG A 25 9.89 6.89 0.90
C ARG A 25 10.32 5.44 0.85
N PHE A 26 10.56 4.93 -0.35
CA PHE A 26 11.11 3.59 -0.53
C PHE A 26 12.64 3.67 -0.66
N GLY A 27 13.35 2.97 0.22
CA GLY A 27 14.81 2.94 0.23
C GLY A 27 15.43 1.77 -0.54
N ARG A 28 14.62 0.80 -0.95
CA ARG A 28 15.07 -0.44 -1.63
C ARG A 28 14.12 -0.74 -2.78
N PRO A 29 14.63 -1.13 -3.96
CA PRO A 29 13.80 -1.62 -5.04
C PRO A 29 13.27 -3.03 -4.75
N GLY A 30 12.14 -3.39 -5.36
CA GLY A 30 11.53 -4.70 -5.24
C GLY A 30 10.01 -4.68 -5.40
N LEU A 31 9.43 -5.87 -5.26
CA LEU A 31 7.98 -6.07 -5.23
C LEU A 31 7.47 -6.01 -3.79
N TYR A 32 6.51 -5.13 -3.55
CA TYR A 32 5.87 -4.92 -2.26
C TYR A 32 4.37 -5.22 -2.34
N VAL A 33 3.73 -5.37 -1.18
CA VAL A 33 2.28 -5.50 -1.07
C VAL A 33 1.70 -4.25 -0.42
N TRP A 34 0.51 -3.87 -0.88
CA TRP A 34 -0.35 -2.89 -0.23
C TRP A 34 -1.75 -3.46 -0.19
N HIS A 35 -2.34 -3.53 0.99
CA HIS A 35 -3.63 -4.17 1.19
C HIS A 35 -4.39 -3.58 2.36
N CYS A 36 -5.68 -3.89 2.43
CA CYS A 36 -6.46 -3.67 3.64
C CYS A 36 -6.04 -4.68 4.71
N HIS A 37 -5.79 -4.20 5.92
CA HIS A 37 -5.38 -5.05 7.05
C HIS A 37 -6.59 -5.72 7.77
N ILE A 38 -7.73 -5.81 7.07
CA ILE A 38 -8.92 -6.54 7.49
C ILE A 38 -8.90 -7.84 6.70
N LEU A 39 -8.72 -8.98 7.36
CA LEU A 39 -8.50 -10.28 6.71
C LEU A 39 -9.58 -10.62 5.68
N SER A 40 -10.85 -10.41 6.03
CA SER A 40 -11.95 -10.65 5.09
C SER A 40 -11.91 -9.75 3.87
N HIS A 41 -11.30 -8.57 3.94
CA HIS A 41 -11.14 -7.70 2.77
C HIS A 41 -9.91 -8.09 1.96
N GLU A 42 -8.81 -8.42 2.63
CA GLU A 42 -7.57 -8.93 2.04
C GLU A 42 -7.84 -10.17 1.17
N ASP A 43 -8.54 -11.16 1.72
CA ASP A 43 -8.88 -12.41 1.03
C ASP A 43 -9.89 -12.21 -0.10
N ASN A 44 -10.65 -11.11 -0.08
CA ASN A 44 -11.61 -10.72 -1.12
C ASN A 44 -11.05 -9.61 -2.02
N ASP A 45 -9.85 -9.85 -2.57
CA ASP A 45 -9.19 -9.05 -3.62
C ASP A 45 -8.72 -7.63 -3.23
N MET A 46 -8.72 -7.26 -1.94
CA MET A 46 -8.15 -5.98 -1.47
C MET A 46 -6.65 -6.06 -1.16
N MET A 47 -5.90 -6.89 -1.91
CA MET A 47 -4.44 -6.93 -1.93
C MET A 47 -3.92 -6.57 -3.33
N ARG A 48 -2.95 -5.65 -3.41
CA ARG A 48 -2.33 -5.25 -4.68
C ARG A 48 -0.80 -5.25 -4.59
N PRO A 49 -0.12 -5.77 -5.64
CA PRO A 49 1.32 -5.63 -5.75
C PRO A 49 1.71 -4.20 -6.13
N ILE A 50 2.80 -3.71 -5.55
CA ILE A 50 3.44 -2.44 -5.91
C ILE A 50 4.89 -2.74 -6.31
N CYS A 51 5.27 -2.38 -7.54
CA CYS A 51 6.67 -2.39 -7.93
C CYS A 51 7.33 -1.07 -7.55
N VAL A 52 8.47 -1.16 -6.86
CA VAL A 52 9.34 -0.03 -6.58
C VAL A 52 10.66 -0.28 -7.30
N GLY A 53 11.02 0.62 -8.20
CA GLY A 53 12.19 0.45 -9.07
C GLY A 53 11.79 0.18 -10.52
N ASN A 54 12.66 -0.49 -11.26
CA ASN A 54 12.45 -0.78 -12.67
C ASN A 54 11.80 -2.16 -12.85
N GLN A 55 11.34 -2.47 -14.07
CA GLN A 55 10.72 -3.76 -14.38
C GLN A 55 11.63 -4.97 -14.08
N ALA A 56 12.95 -4.80 -14.17
CA ALA A 56 13.92 -5.85 -13.81
C ALA A 56 13.91 -6.19 -12.31
N ASP A 57 13.54 -5.24 -11.44
CA ASP A 57 13.46 -5.43 -9.99
C ASP A 57 12.15 -6.15 -9.57
N CYS A 58 11.16 -6.23 -10.48
CA CYS A 58 9.81 -6.74 -10.23
C CYS A 58 9.36 -7.69 -11.34
N PRO A 59 9.88 -8.93 -11.42
CA PRO A 59 9.65 -9.83 -12.55
C PRO A 59 8.23 -10.45 -12.63
N VAL A 60 7.24 -9.87 -11.96
CA VAL A 60 5.85 -10.34 -12.00
C VAL A 60 5.05 -9.46 -12.95
N PRO A 61 4.27 -10.02 -13.90
CA PRO A 61 3.36 -9.20 -14.67
C PRO A 61 2.35 -8.57 -13.71
N LEU A 62 2.48 -7.26 -13.48
CA LEU A 62 1.48 -6.46 -12.77
C LEU A 62 0.22 -6.47 -13.66
N ARG A 63 -0.61 -7.50 -13.53
CA ARG A 63 -1.90 -7.53 -14.21
C ARG A 63 -2.72 -6.37 -13.65
N HIS A 64 -3.20 -5.53 -14.58
CA HIS A 64 -4.09 -4.40 -14.31
C HIS A 64 -5.34 -4.87 -13.56
#